data_AF-A0A373LP79-F1
#
_entry.id   AF-A0A373LP79-F1
#
_cell.length_a   1.000
_cell.length_b   1.000
_cell.length_c   1.000
_cell.angle_alpha   90.00
_cell.angle_beta   90.00
_cell.angle_gamma   90.00
#
_symmetry.space_group_name_H-M   'P 1'
#
loop_
_entity.id
_entity.type
_entity.pdbx_description
1 polymer ?
#
loop_
_entity_poly.entity_id
_entity_poly.type
_entity_poly.pdbx_seq_one_letter_code
_entity_poly.pdbx_strand_id
1 'polypeptide(L)'
;MYMKSKILSFFMTVALIITIMPQMVLGANGPCSEEYPPAYVGLFSESTSKYIFSNFSQDKVEKVNGVTYDKKTNTLTLNNVKMQAYNLVTNVMGDDFKVVVKGENQLRAILIWGDGYGGNLTVSGNGKLIINKNKKQKSAISMYAEGTKGLLTIEKSVNLEAYSQKGAPVIETVSASNGEPAKAIAIKGKTSAKVNVKQVKEKYQIPVSVKAYRTEDRYQLAKFEKDDRYYGGNAKYDNMGEETGEYQMYEMLQDESIEEGNIVWVAKPIETQSSIKPENNGYTRVVENGQDAKFNEVIIMDTFRETYLSMYHSTADGKDYGVYTVTYINDENPAGIQKYTIYTVKDDSILGKVATPVEGKVQLLKLPDDFEQKIEGEYYSYNYSVGLEKLAITGDTQTAPTVKKIGTAKIKKAKNNKKKAVSVTWGKVNNAKKYQLQYSLNKKFANNKKYKTKTITTAKTKANIRKLKKKKTYYFRVRGVNGKNVGKWSAVKRVKVNK
;
A
#
# COMPACT_ATOMS: atom_id res chain seq x y z
N MET A 1 -28.65 10.69 31.40
CA MET A 1 -28.24 11.89 30.64
C MET A 1 -27.29 11.42 29.55
N TYR A 2 -27.76 11.41 28.29
CA TYR A 2 -27.02 10.89 27.14
C TYR A 2 -25.75 11.70 26.89
N MET A 3 -24.59 11.11 27.10
CA MET A 3 -23.33 11.68 26.64
C MET A 3 -23.10 11.20 25.21
N LYS A 4 -23.48 12.04 24.23
CA LYS A 4 -23.04 11.93 22.83
C LYS A 4 -21.51 11.87 22.84
N SER A 5 -20.94 10.67 22.64
CA SER A 5 -19.50 10.56 22.49
C SER A 5 -19.12 11.27 21.18
N LYS A 6 -18.18 12.18 21.34
CA LYS A 6 -17.72 13.11 20.32
C LYS A 6 -17.12 12.31 19.16
N ILE A 7 -17.44 12.79 17.96
CA ILE A 7 -16.80 12.47 16.69
C ILE A 7 -15.31 12.27 16.91
N LEU A 8 -14.85 11.06 16.58
CA LEU A 8 -13.47 10.63 16.53
C LEU A 8 -12.70 11.63 15.66
N SER A 9 -12.06 12.59 16.31
CA SER A 9 -11.17 13.54 15.68
C SER A 9 -9.92 12.75 15.29
N PHE A 10 -9.85 12.35 14.03
CA PHE A 10 -8.69 11.69 13.43
C PHE A 10 -7.58 12.74 13.23
N PHE A 11 -7.06 13.30 14.32
CA PHE A 11 -5.73 13.89 14.33
C PHE A 11 -4.76 12.75 14.55
N MET A 12 -4.16 12.25 13.47
CA MET A 12 -2.90 11.51 13.54
C MET A 12 -1.83 12.45 14.11
N THR A 13 -1.81 12.60 15.43
CA THR A 13 -0.58 12.91 16.16
C THR A 13 0.11 11.58 16.33
N VAL A 14 0.85 11.15 15.30
CA VAL A 14 1.83 10.08 15.45
C VAL A 14 2.98 10.70 16.26
N ALA A 15 2.81 10.73 17.57
CA ALA A 15 3.92 10.74 18.50
C ALA A 15 4.32 9.28 18.76
N LEU A 16 4.53 8.52 17.70
CA LEU A 16 5.35 7.32 17.78
C LEU A 16 6.74 7.83 17.47
N ILE A 17 7.55 8.04 18.51
CA ILE A 17 9.00 7.95 18.35
C ILE A 17 9.24 6.49 18.01
N ILE A 18 9.00 6.11 16.75
CA ILE A 18 9.66 4.95 16.17
C ILE A 18 11.12 5.36 16.30
N THR A 19 11.87 4.69 17.16
CA THR A 19 13.31 4.59 16.99
C THR A 19 13.49 3.99 15.61
N ILE A 20 13.58 4.85 14.59
CA ILE A 20 13.80 4.46 13.20
C ILE A 20 15.20 3.87 13.20
N MET A 21 15.30 2.58 13.51
CA MET A 21 16.36 1.79 12.89
C MET A 21 16.25 2.09 11.39
N PRO A 22 17.36 2.24 10.67
CA PRO A 22 17.32 2.27 9.23
C PRO A 22 16.76 0.91 8.79
N GLN A 23 15.43 0.80 8.70
CA GLN A 23 14.81 -0.17 7.83
C GLN A 23 15.51 0.06 6.50
N MET A 24 16.27 -0.95 6.06
CA MET A 24 16.94 -0.90 4.78
C MET A 24 15.93 -0.39 3.77
N VAL A 25 16.26 0.69 3.07
CA VAL A 25 15.39 1.35 2.10
C VAL A 25 15.06 0.34 1.01
N LEU A 26 13.97 -0.40 1.19
CA LEU A 26 13.49 -1.41 0.26
C LEU A 26 12.42 -0.76 -0.60
N GLY A 27 12.85 0.05 -1.57
CA GLY A 27 11.95 0.52 -2.62
C GLY A 27 11.30 -0.68 -3.30
N ALA A 28 10.00 -0.86 -3.09
CA ALA A 28 9.23 -1.97 -3.65
C ALA A 28 8.22 -1.48 -4.70
N ASN A 29 7.86 -2.33 -5.65
CA ASN A 29 6.81 -2.03 -6.63
C ASN A 29 5.48 -2.64 -6.19
N GLY A 30 4.40 -1.89 -6.33
CA GLY A 30 3.06 -2.25 -5.89
C GLY A 30 2.80 -1.93 -4.41
N PRO A 31 1.56 -2.14 -3.93
CA PRO A 31 1.21 -1.95 -2.54
C PRO A 31 1.87 -3.00 -1.63
N CYS A 32 2.23 -2.60 -0.40
CA CYS A 32 2.71 -3.51 0.64
C CYS A 32 1.75 -4.71 0.83
N SER A 33 2.31 -5.90 0.92
CA SER A 33 1.58 -7.15 1.13
C SER A 33 1.42 -7.52 2.60
N GLU A 34 2.23 -6.93 3.48
CA GLU A 34 2.19 -7.18 4.91
C GLU A 34 0.98 -6.51 5.56
N GLU A 35 0.54 -7.05 6.70
CA GLU A 35 -0.59 -6.51 7.46
C GLU A 35 -0.25 -5.15 8.10
N TYR A 36 1.02 -4.98 8.49
CA TYR A 36 1.55 -3.74 9.04
C TYR A 36 2.94 -3.45 8.44
N PRO A 37 3.18 -2.25 7.88
CA PRO A 37 2.23 -1.16 7.74
C PRO A 37 1.13 -1.44 6.68
N PRO A 38 -0.12 -1.02 6.94
CA PRO A 38 -1.24 -1.33 6.05
C PRO A 38 -1.19 -0.52 4.74
N ALA A 39 -1.26 -1.20 3.60
CA ALA A 39 -1.32 -0.56 2.29
C ALA A 39 -2.74 -0.10 1.94
N TYR A 40 -2.90 1.17 1.54
CA TYR A 40 -4.19 1.67 1.09
C TYR A 40 -4.11 2.88 0.16
N VAL A 41 -5.21 3.08 -0.59
CA VAL A 41 -5.53 4.33 -1.32
C VAL A 41 -6.91 4.76 -0.87
N GLY A 42 -7.05 5.99 -0.39
CA GLY A 42 -8.30 6.51 0.18
C GLY A 42 -8.60 7.96 -0.20
N LEU A 43 -9.88 8.31 -0.12
CA LEU A 43 -10.38 9.68 -0.16
C LEU A 43 -10.93 10.03 1.22
N PHE A 44 -10.27 10.95 1.92
CA PHE A 44 -10.59 11.31 3.30
C PHE A 44 -11.02 12.77 3.41
N SER A 45 -12.17 13.00 4.04
CA SER A 45 -12.63 14.33 4.48
C SER A 45 -12.58 14.41 6.02
N GLU A 46 -12.98 15.55 6.59
CA GLU A 46 -13.07 15.72 8.05
C GLU A 46 -14.08 14.79 8.73
N SER A 47 -15.07 14.28 7.98
CA SER A 47 -16.20 13.52 8.54
C SER A 47 -16.38 12.14 7.92
N THR A 48 -15.65 11.81 6.85
CA THR A 48 -15.93 10.61 6.06
C THR A 48 -14.68 10.09 5.38
N SER A 49 -14.51 8.76 5.44
CA SER A 49 -13.40 8.06 4.82
C SER A 49 -13.88 7.06 3.79
N LYS A 50 -13.27 7.09 2.60
CA LYS A 50 -13.62 6.19 1.48
C LYS A 50 -12.38 5.47 0.99
N TYR A 51 -12.27 4.17 1.29
CA TYR A 51 -11.16 3.37 0.78
C TYR A 51 -11.43 2.95 -0.67
N ILE A 52 -10.49 3.22 -1.56
CA ILE A 52 -10.50 2.76 -2.96
C ILE A 52 -9.73 1.45 -3.09
N PHE A 53 -8.74 1.26 -2.22
CA PHE A 53 -7.97 0.04 -2.04
C PHE A 53 -7.53 -0.04 -0.58
N SER A 54 -7.51 -1.25 -0.01
CA SER A 54 -6.98 -1.56 1.32
C SER A 54 -6.51 -3.02 1.31
N ASN A 55 -5.38 -3.35 1.96
CA ASN A 55 -4.95 -4.74 2.17
C ASN A 55 -5.45 -5.34 3.50
N PHE A 56 -5.89 -4.51 4.44
CA PHE A 56 -6.28 -4.90 5.81
C PHE A 56 -7.80 -4.90 6.04
N SER A 57 -8.59 -4.25 5.19
CA SER A 57 -10.05 -4.16 5.34
C SER A 57 -10.75 -4.11 3.98
N GLN A 58 -10.82 -5.27 3.32
CA GLN A 58 -11.44 -5.41 1.99
C GLN A 58 -12.94 -5.05 1.99
N ASP A 59 -13.61 -5.27 3.12
CA ASP A 59 -15.01 -4.96 3.38
C ASP A 59 -15.31 -3.44 3.35
N LYS A 60 -14.30 -2.59 3.63
CA LYS A 60 -14.43 -1.13 3.63
C LYS A 60 -14.13 -0.48 2.27
N VAL A 61 -13.80 -1.26 1.24
CA VAL A 61 -13.51 -0.74 -0.10
C VAL A 61 -14.80 -0.30 -0.78
N GLU A 62 -14.88 0.98 -1.15
CA GLU A 62 -16.04 1.61 -1.76
C GLU A 62 -15.82 1.95 -3.23
N LYS A 63 -16.91 1.91 -4.00
CA LYS A 63 -16.91 2.40 -5.39
C LYS A 63 -17.21 3.89 -5.43
N VAL A 64 -16.27 4.67 -5.95
CA VAL A 64 -16.44 6.12 -6.17
C VAL A 64 -16.52 6.43 -7.67
N ASN A 65 -17.55 7.17 -8.08
CA ASN A 65 -17.74 7.53 -9.49
C ASN A 65 -16.55 8.33 -10.02
N GLY A 66 -16.00 7.89 -11.16
CA GLY A 66 -14.84 8.52 -11.79
C GLY A 66 -13.49 8.11 -11.18
N VAL A 67 -13.47 7.26 -10.15
CA VAL A 67 -12.24 6.77 -9.51
C VAL A 67 -12.12 5.27 -9.74
N THR A 68 -10.96 4.81 -10.20
CA THR A 68 -10.66 3.37 -10.32
C THR A 68 -9.21 3.10 -9.98
N TYR A 69 -8.92 2.01 -9.28
CA TYR A 69 -7.56 1.58 -8.98
C TYR A 69 -7.28 0.21 -9.65
N ASP A 70 -6.11 0.09 -10.27
CA ASP A 70 -5.59 -1.16 -10.83
C ASP A 70 -4.34 -1.59 -10.06
N LYS A 71 -4.47 -2.63 -9.23
CA LYS A 71 -3.39 -3.19 -8.41
C LYS A 71 -2.22 -3.71 -9.26
N LYS A 72 -2.47 -4.24 -10.46
CA LYS A 72 -1.40 -4.83 -11.29
C LYS A 72 -0.45 -3.77 -11.84
N THR A 73 -0.96 -2.59 -12.13
CA THR A 73 -0.19 -1.46 -12.66
C THR A 73 0.06 -0.38 -11.61
N ASN A 74 -0.33 -0.65 -10.37
CA ASN A 74 -0.29 0.27 -9.24
C ASN A 74 -0.80 1.69 -9.58
N THR A 75 -1.90 1.74 -10.32
CA THR A 75 -2.38 2.96 -10.97
C THR A 75 -3.79 3.33 -10.51
N LEU A 76 -3.93 4.51 -9.92
CA LEU A 76 -5.19 5.18 -9.67
C LEU A 76 -5.57 6.04 -10.88
N THR A 77 -6.79 5.93 -11.39
CA THR A 77 -7.34 6.81 -12.43
C THR A 77 -8.41 7.72 -11.83
N LEU A 78 -8.27 9.02 -12.10
CA LEU A 78 -9.28 10.05 -11.82
C LEU A 78 -9.89 10.53 -13.13
N ASN A 79 -11.22 10.47 -13.25
CA ASN A 79 -11.96 10.88 -14.44
C ASN A 79 -13.19 11.71 -14.07
N ASN A 80 -13.10 13.03 -14.24
CA ASN A 80 -14.15 14.01 -13.90
C ASN A 80 -14.57 14.00 -12.41
N VAL A 81 -13.61 13.77 -11.50
CA VAL A 81 -13.85 13.72 -10.05
C VAL A 81 -13.89 15.13 -9.46
N LYS A 82 -14.98 15.51 -8.76
CA LYS A 82 -15.14 16.85 -8.15
C LYS A 82 -15.27 16.76 -6.64
N MET A 83 -14.18 16.37 -5.96
CA MET A 83 -14.15 16.07 -4.52
C MET A 83 -13.22 17.02 -3.77
N GLN A 84 -13.42 18.32 -3.94
CA GLN A 84 -12.63 19.41 -3.31
C GLN A 84 -12.69 19.45 -1.77
N ALA A 85 -13.55 18.65 -1.14
CA ALA A 85 -13.57 18.43 0.31
C ALA A 85 -12.73 17.23 0.77
N TYR A 86 -12.16 16.44 -0.14
CA TYR A 86 -11.45 15.19 0.17
C TYR A 86 -9.96 15.27 -0.20
N ASN A 87 -9.11 14.78 0.70
CA ASN A 87 -7.71 14.48 0.45
C ASN A 87 -7.62 13.11 -0.23
N LEU A 88 -6.84 12.99 -1.31
CA LEU A 88 -6.35 11.70 -1.76
C LEU A 88 -5.18 11.31 -0.85
N VAL A 89 -5.28 10.18 -0.18
CA VAL A 89 -4.25 9.71 0.76
C VAL A 89 -3.83 8.30 0.40
N THR A 90 -2.53 8.04 0.44
CA THR A 90 -1.97 6.69 0.23
C THR A 90 -1.00 6.32 1.32
N ASN A 91 -0.93 5.05 1.67
CA ASN A 91 0.08 4.50 2.57
C ASN A 91 0.79 3.31 1.95
N VAL A 92 2.12 3.31 1.98
CA VAL A 92 3.01 2.20 1.55
C VAL A 92 2.61 1.58 0.21
N MET A 93 2.34 2.46 -0.76
CA MET A 93 1.89 2.06 -2.10
C MET A 93 3.05 1.77 -3.05
N GLY A 94 4.30 1.70 -2.59
CA GLY A 94 5.45 1.37 -3.44
C GLY A 94 5.97 2.53 -4.29
N ASP A 95 7.15 2.32 -4.90
CA ASP A 95 7.90 3.28 -5.69
C ASP A 95 7.27 3.58 -7.07
N ASP A 96 6.37 2.72 -7.55
CA ASP A 96 5.72 2.83 -8.87
C ASP A 96 4.30 3.39 -8.83
N PHE A 97 3.84 3.89 -7.68
CA PHE A 97 2.49 4.41 -7.53
C PHE A 97 2.21 5.58 -8.49
N LYS A 98 1.07 5.49 -9.18
CA LYS A 98 0.72 6.41 -10.27
C LYS A 98 -0.71 6.90 -10.18
N VAL A 99 -0.89 8.20 -10.44
CA VAL A 99 -2.20 8.83 -10.66
C VAL A 99 -2.32 9.23 -12.12
N VAL A 100 -3.33 8.71 -12.81
CA VAL A 100 -3.69 9.05 -14.19
C VAL A 100 -4.90 9.98 -14.19
N VAL A 101 -4.72 11.19 -14.68
CA VAL A 101 -5.71 12.26 -14.75
C VAL A 101 -6.40 12.27 -16.11
N LYS A 102 -7.74 12.17 -16.12
CA LYS A 102 -8.62 12.27 -17.29
C LYS A 102 -9.75 13.26 -17.03
N GLY A 103 -10.19 13.98 -18.05
CA GLY A 103 -11.20 15.02 -17.87
C GLY A 103 -10.74 16.10 -16.87
N GLU A 104 -11.66 16.77 -16.18
CA GLU A 104 -11.29 17.77 -15.16
C GLU A 104 -11.58 17.25 -13.75
N ASN A 105 -10.55 17.19 -12.92
CA ASN A 105 -10.60 16.67 -11.55
C ASN A 105 -10.28 17.76 -10.53
N GLN A 106 -10.88 17.68 -9.34
CA GLN A 106 -10.70 18.62 -8.24
C GLN A 106 -10.62 17.87 -6.90
N LEU A 107 -9.57 18.13 -6.13
CA LEU A 107 -9.31 17.51 -4.81
C LEU A 107 -8.86 18.56 -3.79
N ARG A 108 -8.97 18.24 -2.49
CA ARG A 108 -8.47 19.09 -1.40
C ARG A 108 -6.94 19.06 -1.33
N ALA A 109 -6.33 17.89 -1.32
CA ALA A 109 -4.87 17.69 -1.37
C ALA A 109 -4.54 16.26 -1.81
N ILE A 110 -3.25 16.01 -2.06
CA ILE A 110 -2.68 14.67 -2.22
C ILE A 110 -1.65 14.48 -1.11
N LEU A 111 -1.82 13.44 -0.29
CA LEU A 111 -0.94 13.08 0.82
C LEU A 111 -0.40 11.66 0.57
N ILE A 112 0.92 11.51 0.50
CA ILE A 112 1.58 10.22 0.21
C ILE A 112 2.43 9.83 1.41
N TRP A 113 2.20 8.66 2.00
CA TRP A 113 2.95 8.11 3.13
C TRP A 113 3.78 6.91 2.70
N GLY A 114 5.02 6.84 3.17
CA GLY A 114 6.09 6.00 2.61
C GLY A 114 6.52 4.84 3.48
N ASP A 115 6.54 5.06 4.80
CA ASP A 115 6.92 4.15 5.89
C ASP A 115 7.93 3.06 5.49
N GLY A 116 9.13 3.47 5.06
CA GLY A 116 10.22 2.56 4.64
C GLY A 116 9.99 1.71 3.37
N TYR A 117 8.74 1.56 2.90
CA TYR A 117 8.34 0.63 1.82
C TYR A 117 8.27 1.29 0.44
N GLY A 118 7.70 2.50 0.36
CA GLY A 118 7.62 3.26 -0.89
C GLY A 118 6.72 4.47 -0.76
N GLY A 119 7.20 5.62 -1.25
CA GLY A 119 6.55 6.91 -1.05
C GLY A 119 6.66 7.83 -2.27
N ASN A 120 6.77 7.25 -3.46
CA ASN A 120 6.88 8.01 -4.70
C ASN A 120 5.49 8.28 -5.31
N LEU A 121 5.42 9.31 -6.15
CA LEU A 121 4.20 9.64 -6.89
C LEU A 121 4.54 10.04 -8.31
N THR A 122 3.92 9.34 -9.28
CA THR A 122 3.86 9.81 -10.67
C THR A 122 2.46 10.32 -11.01
N VAL A 123 2.33 11.59 -11.39
CA VAL A 123 1.09 12.16 -11.94
C VAL A 123 1.21 12.23 -13.46
N SER A 124 0.26 11.62 -14.16
CA SER A 124 0.25 11.49 -15.62
C SER A 124 -1.15 11.64 -16.22
N GLY A 125 -1.26 11.56 -17.55
CA GLY A 125 -2.52 11.69 -18.27
C GLY A 125 -2.74 13.09 -18.85
N ASN A 126 -3.82 13.25 -19.62
CA ASN A 126 -4.08 14.46 -20.43
C ASN A 126 -5.21 15.31 -19.86
N GLY A 127 -5.67 14.99 -18.66
CA GLY A 127 -6.71 15.74 -17.96
C GLY A 127 -6.19 16.99 -17.25
N LYS A 128 -7.13 17.73 -16.68
CA LYS A 128 -6.89 18.82 -15.76
C LYS A 128 -7.06 18.33 -14.32
N LEU A 129 -6.13 18.67 -13.45
CA LEU A 129 -6.17 18.41 -12.03
C LEU A 129 -6.07 19.73 -11.28
N ILE A 130 -7.04 20.01 -10.41
CA ILE A 130 -7.07 21.19 -9.55
C ILE A 130 -6.95 20.71 -8.11
N ILE A 131 -5.97 21.21 -7.37
CA ILE A 131 -5.68 20.74 -6.01
C ILE A 131 -5.67 21.92 -5.06
N ASN A 132 -6.38 21.78 -3.94
CA ASN A 132 -6.40 22.74 -2.84
C ASN A 132 -6.87 24.14 -3.23
N LYS A 133 -7.78 24.25 -4.21
CA LYS A 133 -8.33 25.54 -4.70
C LYS A 133 -8.85 26.44 -3.57
N ASN A 134 -9.40 25.83 -2.52
CA ASN A 134 -9.98 26.53 -1.36
C ASN A 134 -8.96 26.79 -0.24
N LYS A 135 -7.67 26.48 -0.44
CA LYS A 135 -6.57 26.68 0.52
C LYS A 135 -6.86 26.11 1.93
N LYS A 136 -7.50 24.94 1.97
CA LYS A 136 -7.85 24.25 3.22
C LYS A 136 -6.69 23.41 3.78
N GLN A 137 -5.73 23.06 2.94
CA GLN A 137 -4.48 22.41 3.34
C GLN A 137 -3.31 23.38 3.21
N LYS A 138 -2.26 23.21 4.03
CA LYS A 138 -1.04 24.03 3.94
C LYS A 138 -0.46 23.92 2.53
N SER A 139 -0.16 22.69 2.09
CA SER A 139 0.36 22.35 0.78
C SER A 139 -0.69 21.65 -0.08
N ALA A 140 -0.55 21.71 -1.40
CA ALA A 140 -1.43 20.97 -2.31
C ALA A 140 -1.04 19.49 -2.40
N ILE A 141 0.27 19.23 -2.42
CA ILE A 141 0.85 17.88 -2.45
C ILE A 141 1.87 17.80 -1.30
N SER A 142 1.67 16.86 -0.39
CA SER A 142 2.60 16.56 0.70
C SER A 142 3.01 15.11 0.61
N MET A 143 4.32 14.85 0.58
CA MET A 143 4.88 13.51 0.54
C MET A 143 5.67 13.27 1.82
N TYR A 144 5.18 12.38 2.67
CA TYR A 144 5.86 11.88 3.86
C TYR A 144 6.64 10.64 3.44
N ALA A 145 7.91 10.85 3.08
CA ALA A 145 8.72 9.80 2.48
C ALA A 145 9.21 8.77 3.52
N GLU A 146 9.37 9.17 4.78
CA GLU A 146 9.64 8.26 5.91
C GLU A 146 10.80 7.28 5.60
N GLY A 147 11.95 7.83 5.17
CA GLY A 147 13.14 7.07 4.80
C GLY A 147 13.17 6.56 3.35
N THR A 148 12.05 6.59 2.63
CA THR A 148 12.00 6.23 1.20
C THR A 148 12.55 7.34 0.31
N LYS A 149 12.67 7.07 -1.00
CA LYS A 149 13.19 8.06 -1.95
C LYS A 149 12.28 9.29 -2.07
N GLY A 150 10.96 9.20 -1.85
CA GLY A 150 10.07 10.37 -1.84
C GLY A 150 10.01 11.15 -3.16
N LEU A 151 10.06 10.48 -4.31
CA LEU A 151 10.17 11.13 -5.63
C LEU A 151 8.80 11.53 -6.18
N LEU A 152 8.62 12.81 -6.49
CA LEU A 152 7.48 13.34 -7.23
C LEU A 152 7.84 13.51 -8.71
N THR A 153 7.06 12.91 -9.60
CA THR A 153 7.11 13.21 -11.03
C THR A 153 5.75 13.70 -11.52
N ILE A 154 5.72 14.88 -12.14
CA ILE A 154 4.57 15.40 -12.85
C ILE A 154 4.89 15.38 -14.34
N GLU A 155 4.23 14.48 -15.07
CA GLU A 155 4.45 14.27 -16.49
C GLU A 155 3.98 15.46 -17.32
N LYS A 156 4.67 15.68 -18.45
CA LYS A 156 4.46 16.84 -19.32
C LYS A 156 3.06 16.96 -19.91
N SER A 157 2.26 15.90 -19.89
CA SER A 157 0.90 15.89 -20.47
C SER A 157 -0.17 16.43 -19.52
N VAL A 158 0.16 16.58 -18.22
CA VAL A 158 -0.80 16.94 -17.18
C VAL A 158 -1.04 18.44 -17.17
N ASN A 159 -2.32 18.85 -17.13
CA ASN A 159 -2.68 20.22 -16.78
C ASN A 159 -2.94 20.30 -15.28
N LEU A 160 -2.17 21.09 -14.55
CA LEU A 160 -2.27 21.22 -13.10
C LEU A 160 -2.57 22.65 -12.69
N GLU A 161 -3.45 22.83 -11.71
CA GLU A 161 -3.54 24.03 -10.88
C GLU A 161 -3.48 23.62 -9.41
N ALA A 162 -2.39 23.94 -8.73
CA ALA A 162 -2.16 23.64 -7.32
C ALA A 162 -2.01 24.94 -6.53
N TYR A 163 -2.58 24.97 -5.33
CA TYR A 163 -2.61 26.16 -4.47
C TYR A 163 -2.15 25.80 -3.04
N SER A 164 -1.45 26.71 -2.37
CA SER A 164 -1.15 26.59 -0.93
C SER A 164 -1.80 27.70 -0.12
N GLN A 165 -1.76 27.53 1.21
CA GLN A 165 -2.00 28.62 2.14
C GLN A 165 -0.89 29.67 2.04
N LYS A 166 -1.20 30.89 2.49
CA LYS A 166 -0.24 32.00 2.49
C LYS A 166 1.01 31.61 3.28
N GLY A 167 2.19 31.78 2.69
CA GLY A 167 3.47 31.45 3.30
C GLY A 167 3.84 29.95 3.35
N ALA A 168 2.97 29.05 2.86
CA ALA A 168 3.27 27.62 2.78
C ALA A 168 3.71 27.21 1.36
N PRO A 169 4.56 26.18 1.23
CA PRO A 169 4.91 25.65 -0.09
C PRO A 169 3.72 24.98 -0.76
N VAL A 170 3.64 25.01 -2.10
CA VAL A 170 2.60 24.29 -2.85
C VAL A 170 2.86 22.79 -2.91
N ILE A 171 4.13 22.40 -2.89
CA ILE A 171 4.58 21.01 -2.85
C ILE A 171 5.63 20.88 -1.74
N GLU A 172 5.51 19.86 -0.90
CA GLU A 172 6.52 19.49 0.08
C GLU A 172 6.78 17.98 0.07
N THR A 173 8.03 17.62 0.32
CA THR A 173 8.45 16.24 0.63
C THR A 173 9.23 16.28 1.94
N VAL A 174 8.86 15.42 2.88
CA VAL A 174 9.45 15.33 4.21
C VAL A 174 10.13 13.97 4.37
N SER A 175 11.29 13.96 5.01
CA SER A 175 12.03 12.75 5.39
C SER A 175 12.42 11.82 4.23
N ALA A 176 12.86 12.36 3.10
CA ALA A 176 13.33 11.55 1.97
C ALA A 176 14.79 11.12 2.13
N SER A 177 15.15 9.95 1.59
CA SER A 177 16.55 9.46 1.54
C SER A 177 17.32 9.89 0.28
N ASN A 178 16.64 10.47 -0.72
CA ASN A 178 17.30 10.93 -1.94
C ASN A 178 17.97 12.30 -1.72
N GLY A 179 19.24 12.45 -2.11
CA GLY A 179 19.99 13.70 -1.96
C GLY A 179 20.00 14.62 -3.18
N GLU A 180 19.23 14.31 -4.23
CA GLU A 180 19.29 15.02 -5.51
C GLU A 180 18.01 15.86 -5.76
N PRO A 181 18.03 17.19 -5.55
CA PRO A 181 16.84 18.04 -5.64
C PRO A 181 16.12 17.97 -6.99
N ALA A 182 16.88 17.86 -8.09
CA ALA A 182 16.33 17.79 -9.44
C ALA A 182 15.56 16.49 -9.73
N LYS A 183 15.85 15.42 -8.99
CA LYS A 183 15.14 14.14 -9.07
C LYS A 183 14.00 14.05 -8.06
N ALA A 184 14.12 14.74 -6.91
CA ALA A 184 13.10 14.74 -5.87
C ALA A 184 11.75 15.29 -6.34
N ILE A 185 11.74 16.44 -7.02
CA ILE A 185 10.52 17.04 -7.60
C ILE A 185 10.76 17.33 -9.09
N ALA A 186 10.37 16.38 -9.93
CA ALA A 186 10.51 16.44 -11.37
C ALA A 186 9.22 16.93 -12.04
N ILE A 187 9.19 18.20 -12.46
CA ILE A 187 8.09 18.77 -13.25
C ILE A 187 8.53 18.85 -14.72
N LYS A 188 7.90 18.03 -15.57
CA LYS A 188 8.27 17.92 -16.99
C LYS A 188 7.46 18.85 -17.91
N GLY A 189 6.34 19.38 -17.44
CA GLY A 189 5.47 20.30 -18.19
C GLY A 189 5.89 21.76 -18.06
N LYS A 190 5.33 22.62 -18.91
CA LYS A 190 5.59 24.07 -18.85
C LYS A 190 4.91 24.68 -17.63
N THR A 191 5.68 25.35 -16.78
CA THR A 191 5.18 25.98 -15.56
C THR A 191 4.85 27.46 -15.79
N SER A 192 3.86 27.98 -15.06
CA SER A 192 3.48 29.40 -15.11
C SER A 192 4.48 30.33 -14.41
N ALA A 193 5.36 29.79 -13.59
CA ALA A 193 6.41 30.49 -12.86
C ALA A 193 7.66 29.62 -12.78
N LYS A 194 8.83 30.25 -12.52
CA LYS A 194 10.07 29.52 -12.25
C LYS A 194 9.88 28.66 -11.00
N VAL A 195 10.15 27.35 -11.12
CA VAL A 195 10.13 26.42 -9.99
C VAL A 195 11.54 26.29 -9.44
N ASN A 196 11.72 26.70 -8.19
CA ASN A 196 12.94 26.44 -7.42
C ASN A 196 12.60 25.40 -6.35
N VAL A 197 13.28 24.26 -6.40
CA VAL A 197 13.15 23.22 -5.37
C VAL A 197 14.18 23.52 -4.28
N LYS A 198 13.71 23.96 -3.11
CA LYS A 198 14.56 24.15 -1.93
C LYS A 198 14.81 22.80 -1.28
N GLN A 199 16.06 22.50 -0.95
CA GLN A 199 16.47 21.33 -0.17
C GLN A 199 16.92 21.79 1.22
N VAL A 200 16.46 21.08 2.25
CA VAL A 200 17.03 21.12 3.61
C VAL A 200 17.53 19.72 3.90
N LYS A 201 18.76 19.63 4.40
CA LYS A 201 19.46 18.37 4.67
C LYS A 201 19.72 18.28 6.16
N GLU A 202 19.32 17.18 6.77
CA GLU A 202 19.48 16.91 8.19
C GLU A 202 20.26 15.61 8.38
N LYS A 203 21.24 15.63 9.29
CA LYS A 203 22.10 14.48 9.59
C LYS A 203 21.56 13.75 10.81
N TYR A 204 21.43 12.44 10.70
CA TYR A 204 21.02 11.56 11.79
C TYR A 204 22.08 10.51 12.04
N GLN A 205 22.31 10.23 13.31
CA GLN A 205 23.13 9.12 13.75
C GLN A 205 22.25 7.89 13.94
N ILE A 206 22.77 6.72 13.55
CA ILE A 206 22.12 5.43 13.75
C ILE A 206 22.71 4.84 15.03
N PRO A 207 21.97 4.84 16.14
CA PRO A 207 22.46 4.22 17.36
C PRO A 207 22.52 2.70 17.16
N VAL A 208 23.58 2.09 17.68
CA VAL A 208 23.60 0.64 17.88
C VAL A 208 22.44 0.32 18.81
N SER A 209 21.59 -0.60 18.40
CA SER A 209 20.44 -1.02 19.19
C SER A 209 20.44 -2.52 19.38
N VAL A 210 19.93 -2.96 20.52
CA VAL A 210 19.79 -4.38 20.84
C VAL A 210 18.37 -4.67 21.25
N LYS A 211 17.82 -5.75 20.70
CA LYS A 211 16.52 -6.30 21.08
C LYS A 211 16.72 -7.30 22.21
N ALA A 212 16.00 -7.13 23.32
CA ALA A 212 16.13 -8.00 24.49
C ALA A 212 14.83 -8.10 25.27
N TYR A 213 14.68 -9.19 26.04
CA TYR A 213 13.61 -9.37 27.01
C TYR A 213 14.02 -8.77 28.36
N ARG A 214 13.17 -7.92 28.93
CA ARG A 214 13.43 -7.27 30.21
C ARG A 214 13.15 -8.22 31.37
N THR A 215 14.11 -8.38 32.28
CA THR A 215 13.98 -9.32 33.39
C THR A 215 13.13 -8.78 34.54
N GLU A 216 12.58 -7.59 34.46
CA GLU A 216 11.59 -7.09 35.44
C GLU A 216 10.15 -7.22 34.93
N ASP A 217 9.95 -7.56 33.66
CA ASP A 217 8.63 -7.79 33.08
C ASP A 217 8.15 -9.20 33.44
N ARG A 218 7.46 -9.31 34.57
CA ARG A 218 7.02 -10.56 35.18
C ARG A 218 5.51 -10.71 35.12
N TYR A 219 5.04 -11.89 34.73
CA TYR A 219 3.61 -12.16 34.48
C TYR A 219 3.12 -13.38 35.26
N GLN A 220 1.80 -13.40 35.47
CA GLN A 220 1.09 -14.58 35.94
C GLN A 220 0.38 -15.26 34.78
N LEU A 221 0.47 -16.57 34.72
CA LEU A 221 -0.26 -17.40 33.76
C LEU A 221 -1.08 -18.44 34.52
N ALA A 222 -2.30 -18.70 34.05
CA ALA A 222 -3.06 -19.83 34.56
C ALA A 222 -2.35 -21.14 34.22
N LYS A 223 -2.33 -22.08 35.16
CA LYS A 223 -1.66 -23.38 35.00
C LYS A 223 -2.64 -24.41 34.46
N PHE A 224 -2.24 -25.06 33.37
CA PHE A 224 -2.98 -26.13 32.73
C PHE A 224 -2.12 -27.38 32.63
N GLU A 225 -2.74 -28.55 32.59
CA GLU A 225 -2.09 -29.84 32.44
C GLU A 225 -2.62 -30.56 31.21
N LYS A 226 -1.72 -31.19 30.46
CA LYS A 226 -2.05 -32.03 29.31
C LYS A 226 -0.90 -33.01 29.07
N ASP A 227 -1.24 -34.28 28.84
CA ASP A 227 -0.26 -35.34 28.54
C ASP A 227 0.90 -35.37 29.56
N ASP A 228 0.57 -35.32 30.86
CA ASP A 228 1.51 -35.30 32.01
C ASP A 228 2.51 -34.13 31.99
N ARG A 229 2.16 -33.01 31.35
CA ARG A 229 2.97 -31.79 31.31
C ARG A 229 2.15 -30.55 31.66
N TYR A 230 2.82 -29.56 32.24
CA TYR A 230 2.20 -28.28 32.56
C TYR A 230 2.42 -27.21 31.47
N TYR A 231 1.40 -26.40 31.27
CA TYR A 231 1.32 -25.33 30.28
C TYR A 231 0.79 -24.04 30.92
N GLY A 232 1.24 -22.91 30.40
CA GLY A 232 0.73 -21.60 30.80
C GLY A 232 -0.40 -21.17 29.87
N GLY A 233 -1.44 -20.54 30.42
CA GLY A 233 -2.51 -19.91 29.65
C GLY A 233 -2.70 -18.45 30.05
N ASN A 234 -2.75 -17.57 29.05
CA ASN A 234 -3.13 -16.17 29.21
C ASN A 234 -4.55 -15.95 28.70
N ALA A 235 -5.46 -15.50 29.57
CA ALA A 235 -6.87 -15.33 29.26
C ALA A 235 -7.08 -14.19 28.24
N LYS A 236 -8.06 -14.38 27.35
CA LYS A 236 -8.55 -13.34 26.45
C LYS A 236 -9.78 -12.68 27.08
N TYR A 237 -9.85 -11.37 26.90
CA TYR A 237 -10.94 -10.54 27.40
C TYR A 237 -11.65 -9.88 26.24
N ASP A 238 -12.97 -9.72 26.34
CA ASP A 238 -13.74 -8.97 25.36
C ASP A 238 -13.59 -7.44 25.57
N ASN A 239 -14.30 -6.65 24.75
CA ASN A 239 -14.26 -5.20 24.82
C ASN A 239 -14.90 -4.61 26.10
N MET A 240 -15.58 -5.44 26.90
CA MET A 240 -16.15 -5.07 28.19
C MET A 240 -15.24 -5.48 29.36
N GLY A 241 -14.13 -6.18 29.08
CA GLY A 241 -13.20 -6.67 30.09
C GLY A 241 -13.60 -8.00 30.72
N GLU A 242 -14.57 -8.71 30.13
CA GLU A 242 -15.02 -10.02 30.61
C GLU A 242 -14.19 -11.14 29.96
N GLU A 243 -13.85 -12.19 30.72
CA GLU A 243 -13.15 -13.34 30.16
C GLU A 243 -14.00 -14.04 29.09
N THR A 244 -13.43 -14.24 27.91
CA THR A 244 -14.13 -14.93 26.81
C THR A 244 -14.15 -16.44 26.99
N GLY A 245 -13.36 -16.96 27.93
CA GLY A 245 -13.02 -18.38 28.06
C GLY A 245 -11.99 -18.87 27.02
N GLU A 246 -11.51 -17.98 26.13
CA GLU A 246 -10.43 -18.29 25.21
C GLU A 246 -9.08 -17.87 25.80
N TYR A 247 -8.04 -18.62 25.45
CA TYR A 247 -6.69 -18.44 25.97
C TYR A 247 -5.67 -18.46 24.83
N GLN A 248 -4.61 -17.68 25.00
CA GLN A 248 -3.33 -17.95 24.35
C GLN A 248 -2.56 -18.95 25.22
N MET A 249 -2.16 -20.07 24.62
CA MET A 249 -1.42 -21.13 25.33
C MET A 249 0.08 -21.01 25.11
N TYR A 250 0.84 -21.45 26.11
CA TYR A 250 2.30 -21.40 26.16
C TYR A 250 2.90 -22.72 26.63
N GLU A 251 3.97 -23.13 25.96
CA GLU A 251 4.93 -24.09 26.49
C GLU A 251 5.75 -23.42 27.59
N MET A 252 5.92 -24.11 28.72
CA MET A 252 6.63 -23.57 29.88
C MET A 252 8.04 -24.16 29.93
N LEU A 253 9.03 -23.29 29.80
CA LEU A 253 10.46 -23.60 29.82
C LEU A 253 11.08 -23.10 31.12
N GLN A 254 12.12 -23.77 31.60
CA GLN A 254 12.90 -23.36 32.76
C GLN A 254 14.26 -22.83 32.30
N ASP A 255 14.66 -21.68 32.83
CA ASP A 255 15.97 -21.08 32.58
C ASP A 255 16.65 -20.70 33.90
N GLU A 256 17.80 -21.32 34.17
CA GLU A 256 18.63 -21.06 35.35
C GLU A 256 19.73 -20.03 35.09
N SER A 257 19.88 -19.57 33.84
CA SER A 257 20.96 -18.66 33.43
C SER A 257 20.60 -17.19 33.56
N ILE A 258 19.30 -16.87 33.64
CA ILE A 258 18.77 -15.50 33.73
C ILE A 258 19.06 -14.89 35.12
N GLU A 259 18.80 -15.64 36.18
CA GLU A 259 19.00 -15.23 37.58
C GLU A 259 19.83 -16.26 38.33
N GLU A 260 21.02 -15.88 38.78
CA GLU A 260 21.93 -16.79 39.48
C GLU A 260 21.27 -17.37 40.74
N GLY A 261 21.19 -18.70 40.79
CA GLY A 261 20.61 -19.44 41.92
C GLY A 261 19.08 -19.60 41.88
N ASN A 262 18.39 -19.09 40.85
CA ASN A 262 16.94 -19.20 40.71
C ASN A 262 16.54 -19.82 39.36
N ILE A 263 15.49 -20.67 39.37
CA ILE A 263 14.84 -21.12 38.14
C ILE A 263 13.83 -20.06 37.70
N VAL A 264 14.04 -19.47 36.53
CA VAL A 264 13.08 -18.54 35.90
C VAL A 264 12.20 -19.30 34.91
N TRP A 265 10.88 -19.09 34.99
CA TRP A 265 9.94 -19.65 34.02
C TRP A 265 9.83 -18.75 32.79
N VAL A 266 9.99 -19.35 31.62
CA VAL A 266 9.83 -18.71 30.31
C VAL A 266 8.64 -19.34 29.57
N ALA A 267 7.67 -18.53 29.19
CA ALA A 267 6.49 -18.94 28.45
C ALA A 267 6.67 -18.71 26.95
N LYS A 268 6.78 -19.79 26.19
CA LYS A 268 6.92 -19.77 24.73
C LYS A 268 5.56 -19.99 24.06
N PRO A 269 5.05 -19.06 23.23
CA PRO A 269 3.74 -19.18 22.60
C PRO A 269 3.63 -20.42 21.74
N ILE A 270 2.50 -21.10 21.86
CA ILE A 270 2.11 -22.14 20.91
C ILE A 270 1.36 -21.43 19.78
N GLU A 271 2.03 -21.21 18.64
CA GLU A 271 1.53 -20.37 17.54
C GLU A 271 0.13 -20.75 17.03
N THR A 272 -0.20 -22.04 17.05
CA THR A 272 -1.50 -22.56 16.60
C THR A 272 -2.62 -22.44 17.64
N GLN A 273 -2.32 -21.94 18.84
CA GLN A 273 -3.24 -21.94 19.99
C GLN A 273 -3.33 -20.54 20.64
N SER A 274 -3.63 -19.53 19.81
CA SER A 274 -3.65 -18.14 20.23
C SER A 274 -5.00 -17.61 20.73
N SER A 275 -6.09 -18.28 20.38
CA SER A 275 -7.44 -18.00 20.86
C SER A 275 -8.23 -19.32 20.87
N ILE A 276 -7.99 -20.14 21.88
CA ILE A 276 -8.64 -21.45 22.01
C ILE A 276 -9.34 -21.61 23.35
N LYS A 277 -10.38 -22.44 23.39
CA LYS A 277 -10.92 -22.98 24.63
C LYS A 277 -10.05 -24.17 25.08
N PRO A 278 -9.30 -24.08 26.20
CA PRO A 278 -8.31 -25.11 26.57
C PRO A 278 -8.91 -26.52 26.70
N GLU A 279 -10.10 -26.64 27.27
CA GLU A 279 -10.80 -27.91 27.51
C GLU A 279 -11.12 -28.66 26.19
N ASN A 280 -11.45 -27.92 25.14
CA ASN A 280 -11.70 -28.50 23.81
C ASN A 280 -10.43 -29.01 23.12
N ASN A 281 -9.26 -28.70 23.69
CA ASN A 281 -7.95 -29.04 23.15
C ASN A 281 -7.19 -30.00 24.09
N GLY A 282 -7.89 -30.61 25.05
CA GLY A 282 -7.33 -31.62 25.96
C GLY A 282 -6.53 -31.05 27.13
N TYR A 283 -6.61 -29.75 27.40
CA TYR A 283 -6.03 -29.16 28.60
C TYR A 283 -7.01 -29.22 29.76
N THR A 284 -6.51 -29.64 30.92
CA THR A 284 -7.24 -29.59 32.18
C THR A 284 -6.67 -28.45 33.03
N ARG A 285 -7.52 -27.61 33.60
CA ARG A 285 -7.05 -26.56 34.51
C ARG A 285 -6.55 -27.18 35.82
N VAL A 286 -5.39 -26.73 36.28
CA VAL A 286 -4.78 -27.22 37.52
C VAL A 286 -5.34 -26.43 38.70
N VAL A 287 -5.76 -27.14 39.74
CA VAL A 287 -6.31 -26.57 40.97
C VAL A 287 -5.45 -27.05 42.14
N GLU A 288 -4.92 -26.11 42.92
CA GLU A 288 -4.09 -26.38 44.09
C GLU A 288 -4.73 -25.68 45.31
N ASN A 289 -4.93 -26.41 46.41
CA ASN A 289 -5.58 -25.91 47.63
C ASN A 289 -6.98 -25.28 47.39
N GLY A 290 -7.73 -25.82 46.42
CA GLY A 290 -9.07 -25.33 46.09
C GLY A 290 -9.10 -23.99 45.34
N GLN A 291 -7.95 -23.55 44.80
CA GLN A 291 -7.83 -22.36 43.96
C GLN A 291 -7.15 -22.71 42.64
N ASP A 292 -7.45 -21.95 41.58
CA ASP A 292 -6.77 -22.11 40.30
C ASP A 292 -5.27 -21.85 40.46
N ALA A 293 -4.48 -22.86 40.13
CA ALA A 293 -3.03 -22.78 40.20
C ALA A 293 -2.50 -21.86 39.09
N LYS A 294 -1.38 -21.21 39.37
CA LYS A 294 -0.74 -20.26 38.45
C LYS A 294 0.75 -20.47 38.39
N PHE A 295 1.33 -20.19 37.23
CA PHE A 295 2.74 -19.83 37.15
C PHE A 295 2.88 -18.36 37.51
N ASN A 296 3.80 -18.06 38.43
CA ASN A 296 4.14 -16.70 38.86
C ASN A 296 5.52 -16.32 38.31
N GLU A 297 5.78 -15.01 38.25
CA GLU A 297 7.09 -14.46 37.86
C GLU A 297 7.59 -14.96 36.49
N VAL A 298 6.68 -15.14 35.53
CA VAL A 298 6.98 -15.69 34.21
C VAL A 298 7.43 -14.60 33.24
N ILE A 299 8.47 -14.88 32.44
CA ILE A 299 8.81 -14.09 31.26
C ILE A 299 8.05 -14.65 30.06
N ILE A 300 7.27 -13.81 29.37
CA ILE A 300 6.53 -14.22 28.18
C ILE A 300 7.33 -13.87 26.92
N MET A 301 7.60 -14.87 26.09
CA MET A 301 8.13 -14.67 24.74
C MET A 301 7.02 -14.17 23.83
N ASP A 302 7.03 -12.90 23.46
CA ASP A 302 6.15 -12.34 22.44
C ASP A 302 6.87 -11.17 21.78
N THR A 303 6.69 -11.03 20.47
CA THR A 303 7.16 -9.90 19.67
C THR A 303 6.82 -8.51 20.24
N PHE A 304 5.71 -8.37 20.96
CA PHE A 304 5.34 -7.11 21.62
C PHE A 304 6.02 -6.86 22.98
N ARG A 305 6.70 -7.87 23.53
CA ARG A 305 7.38 -7.81 24.84
C ARG A 305 8.87 -7.56 24.73
N GLU A 306 9.44 -7.75 23.55
CA GLU A 306 10.82 -7.42 23.28
C GLU A 306 11.01 -5.90 23.32
N THR A 307 12.03 -5.47 24.06
CA THR A 307 12.38 -4.06 24.17
C THR A 307 13.60 -3.76 23.31
N TYR A 308 13.58 -2.63 22.61
CA TYR A 308 14.74 -2.10 21.91
C TYR A 308 15.50 -1.14 22.82
N LEU A 309 16.74 -1.48 23.11
CA LEU A 309 17.65 -0.71 23.93
C LEU A 309 18.70 -0.05 23.04
N SER A 310 18.91 1.26 23.22
CA SER A 310 20.05 1.94 22.60
C SER A 310 21.31 1.60 23.38
N MET A 311 22.39 1.23 22.70
CA MET A 311 23.63 0.84 23.36
C MET A 311 24.51 2.05 23.65
N TYR A 312 25.09 2.08 24.84
CA TYR A 312 26.01 3.09 25.33
C TYR A 312 27.27 2.43 25.89
N HIS A 313 28.41 3.08 25.73
CA HIS A 313 29.67 2.73 26.37
C HIS A 313 29.88 3.64 27.59
N SER A 314 30.13 3.04 28.75
CA SER A 314 30.43 3.76 29.99
C SER A 314 31.94 3.96 30.09
N THR A 315 32.38 5.22 30.06
CA THR A 315 33.80 5.57 30.20
C THR A 315 34.33 5.41 31.63
N ALA A 316 33.43 5.32 32.63
CA ALA A 316 33.81 5.15 34.03
C ALA A 316 34.30 3.72 34.35
N ASP A 317 33.70 2.70 33.72
CA ASP A 317 34.02 1.29 33.99
C ASP A 317 34.35 0.46 32.73
N GLY A 318 34.34 1.09 31.55
CA GLY A 318 34.71 0.47 30.28
C GLY A 318 33.71 -0.57 29.77
N LYS A 319 32.47 -0.57 30.28
CA LYS A 319 31.43 -1.55 29.92
C LYS A 319 30.36 -0.98 29.01
N ASP A 320 29.71 -1.87 28.27
CA ASP A 320 28.57 -1.51 27.44
C ASP A 320 27.25 -1.77 28.17
N TYR A 321 26.29 -0.86 28.00
CA TYR A 321 24.98 -0.89 28.63
C TYR A 321 23.87 -0.64 27.59
N GLY A 322 22.73 -1.32 27.78
CA GLY A 322 21.50 -1.00 27.07
C GLY A 322 20.73 0.09 27.80
N VAL A 323 20.24 1.10 27.09
CA VAL A 323 19.45 2.20 27.66
C VAL A 323 18.06 2.19 27.05
N TYR A 324 17.05 2.07 27.91
CA TYR A 324 15.66 2.29 27.55
C TYR A 324 15.27 3.73 27.87
N THR A 325 14.69 4.43 26.89
CA THR A 325 14.22 5.81 27.05
C THR A 325 12.71 5.87 26.84
N VAL A 326 12.01 6.49 27.78
CA VAL A 326 10.55 6.68 27.71
C VAL A 326 10.19 8.13 28.00
N THR A 327 9.23 8.67 27.26
CA THR A 327 8.69 10.02 27.47
C THR A 327 7.33 9.92 28.15
N TYR A 328 7.23 10.43 29.37
CA TYR A 328 5.99 10.50 30.14
C TYR A 328 5.31 11.85 29.93
N ILE A 329 4.08 11.82 29.39
CA ILE A 329 3.26 13.01 29.19
C ILE A 329 2.07 12.93 30.16
N ASN A 330 1.86 13.98 30.93
CA ASN A 330 0.71 14.11 31.84
C ASN A 330 0.27 15.59 31.92
N ASP A 331 -0.83 15.87 32.61
CA ASP A 331 -1.39 17.23 32.71
C ASP A 331 -0.41 18.24 33.33
N GLU A 332 0.46 17.77 34.24
CA GLU A 332 1.50 18.59 34.87
C GLU A 332 2.71 18.83 33.96
N ASN A 333 2.96 17.92 33.01
CA ASN A 333 4.09 17.94 32.09
C ASN A 333 3.61 17.70 30.65
N PRO A 334 2.87 18.66 30.07
CA PRO A 334 2.31 18.52 28.72
C PRO A 334 3.40 18.47 27.64
N ALA A 335 4.61 18.96 27.95
CA ALA A 335 5.79 18.86 27.08
C ALA A 335 6.49 17.50 27.14
N GLY A 336 6.14 16.65 28.12
CA GLY A 336 6.75 15.36 28.38
C GLY A 336 8.03 15.42 29.22
N ILE A 337 8.20 14.45 30.13
CA ILE A 337 9.44 14.20 30.88
C ILE A 337 10.08 12.93 30.32
N GLN A 338 11.34 13.02 29.88
CA GLN A 338 12.11 11.83 29.53
C GLN A 338 12.66 11.14 30.78
N LYS A 339 12.55 9.81 30.82
CA LYS A 339 13.21 8.98 31.82
C LYS A 339 14.01 7.87 31.17
N TYR A 340 15.09 7.49 31.83
CA TYR A 340 16.05 6.50 31.37
C TYR A 340 16.14 5.34 32.35
N THR A 341 16.15 4.11 31.84
CA THR A 341 16.53 2.92 32.62
C THR A 341 17.72 2.26 31.94
N ILE A 342 18.76 1.98 32.73
CA ILE A 342 20.01 1.38 32.26
C ILE A 342 19.99 -0.11 32.58
N TYR A 343 20.37 -0.93 31.60
CA TYR A 343 20.38 -2.38 31.69
C TYR A 343 21.75 -2.95 31.35
N THR A 344 22.14 -4.01 32.06
CA THR A 344 23.12 -4.96 31.51
C THR A 344 22.42 -5.85 30.50
N VAL A 345 23.07 -6.14 29.38
CA VAL A 345 22.53 -7.03 28.35
C VAL A 345 23.41 -8.27 28.24
N LYS A 346 22.79 -9.44 28.27
CA LYS A 346 23.47 -10.74 28.19
C LYS A 346 22.82 -11.63 27.13
N ASP A 347 23.62 -12.50 26.52
CA ASP A 347 23.11 -13.57 25.66
C ASP A 347 22.41 -14.63 26.50
N ASP A 348 21.31 -15.14 25.99
CA ASP A 348 20.47 -16.15 26.63
C ASP A 348 20.10 -17.24 25.63
N SER A 349 20.10 -18.49 26.08
CA SER A 349 19.91 -19.63 25.19
C SER A 349 18.47 -19.83 24.71
N ILE A 350 17.49 -19.33 25.46
CA ILE A 350 16.05 -19.48 25.18
C ILE A 350 15.48 -18.20 24.59
N LEU A 351 15.76 -17.06 25.24
CA LEU A 351 15.28 -15.73 24.91
C LEU A 351 16.17 -14.99 23.90
N GLY A 352 17.34 -15.53 23.59
CA GLY A 352 18.34 -14.90 22.73
C GLY A 352 19.14 -13.82 23.46
N LYS A 353 18.45 -12.81 24.00
CA LYS A 353 19.05 -11.77 24.85
C LYS A 353 18.12 -11.34 25.99
N VAL A 354 18.71 -11.16 27.16
CA VAL A 354 18.03 -10.63 28.35
C VAL A 354 18.65 -9.31 28.79
N ALA A 355 17.80 -8.43 29.31
CA ALA A 355 18.16 -7.13 29.82
C ALA A 355 17.76 -7.02 31.29
N THR A 356 18.76 -6.88 32.16
CA THR A 356 18.56 -6.76 33.61
C THR A 356 18.81 -5.32 34.05
N PRO A 357 17.86 -4.67 34.75
CA PRO A 357 18.05 -3.31 35.23
C PRO A 357 19.28 -3.22 36.13
N VAL A 358 20.10 -2.19 35.92
CA VAL A 358 21.21 -1.88 36.82
C VAL A 358 20.63 -1.23 38.07
N GLU A 359 20.95 -1.80 39.24
CA GLU A 359 20.51 -1.29 40.53
C GLU A 359 20.81 0.20 40.69
N GLY A 360 19.83 0.96 41.16
CA GLY A 360 19.93 2.42 41.32
C GLY A 360 19.92 3.23 40.02
N LYS A 361 19.91 2.59 38.83
CA LYS A 361 19.89 3.26 37.52
C LYS A 361 18.58 3.07 36.75
N VAL A 362 17.46 3.18 37.47
CA VAL A 362 16.10 2.99 36.94
C VAL A 362 15.33 4.31 36.99
N GLN A 363 14.59 4.64 35.93
CA GLN A 363 13.79 5.86 35.83
C GLN A 363 14.55 7.18 36.12
N LEU A 364 15.82 7.24 35.72
CA LEU A 364 16.66 8.43 35.84
C LEU A 364 16.11 9.58 35.00
N LEU A 365 16.20 10.83 35.50
CA LEU A 365 15.81 12.03 34.74
C LEU A 365 16.89 12.50 33.76
N LYS A 366 18.12 12.03 33.94
CA LYS A 366 19.28 12.35 33.10
C LYS A 366 20.15 11.11 32.98
N LEU A 367 20.73 10.89 31.80
CA LEU A 367 21.77 9.88 31.64
C LEU A 367 23.04 10.28 32.40
N PRO A 368 23.80 9.32 32.93
CA PRO A 368 25.13 9.57 33.48
C PRO A 368 26.03 10.25 32.44
N ASP A 369 26.85 11.21 32.88
CA ASP A 369 27.70 12.00 31.97
C ASP A 369 28.84 11.19 31.34
N ASP A 370 29.17 10.03 31.91
CA ASP A 370 30.16 9.08 31.42
C ASP A 370 29.66 8.14 30.30
N PHE A 371 28.37 8.22 29.95
CA PHE A 371 27.75 7.36 28.94
C PHE A 371 27.86 7.95 27.54
N GLU A 372 28.61 7.29 26.67
CA GLU A 372 28.77 7.65 25.26
C GLU A 372 27.90 6.74 24.39
N GLN A 373 26.99 7.32 23.60
CA GLN A 373 26.11 6.53 22.74
C GLN A 373 26.91 5.82 21.65
N LYS A 374 26.71 4.51 21.50
CA LYS A 374 27.34 3.74 20.43
C LYS A 374 26.60 4.00 19.13
N ILE A 375 27.34 4.44 18.11
CA ILE A 375 26.81 4.76 16.77
C ILE A 375 27.37 3.76 15.76
N GLU A 376 26.49 3.11 14.98
CA GLU A 376 26.88 2.16 13.92
C GLU A 376 26.91 2.78 12.52
N GLY A 377 26.29 3.94 12.36
CA GLY A 377 26.23 4.60 11.08
C GLY A 377 25.60 5.97 11.16
N GLU A 378 25.51 6.62 10.01
CA GLU A 378 24.87 7.91 9.86
C GLU A 378 24.09 7.94 8.55
N TYR A 379 22.97 8.64 8.54
CA TYR A 379 22.22 8.89 7.31
C TYR A 379 21.80 10.35 7.23
N TYR A 380 21.43 10.76 6.02
CA TYR A 380 20.88 12.07 5.79
C TYR A 380 19.41 11.94 5.41
N SER A 381 18.61 12.79 6.04
CA SER A 381 17.22 13.03 5.67
C SER A 381 17.13 14.32 4.87
N TYR A 382 16.33 14.30 3.81
CA TYR A 382 16.19 15.42 2.89
C TYR A 382 14.73 15.88 2.85
N ASN A 383 14.53 17.17 3.11
CA ASN A 383 13.25 17.85 3.01
C ASN A 383 13.27 18.74 1.76
N TYR A 384 12.24 18.63 0.92
CA TYR A 384 12.11 19.39 -0.33
C TYR A 384 10.86 20.26 -0.33
N SER A 385 10.95 21.46 -0.91
CA SER A 385 9.78 22.33 -1.04
C SER A 385 9.80 23.18 -2.31
N VAL A 386 8.60 23.46 -2.83
CA VAL A 386 8.35 24.47 -3.88
C VAL A 386 7.57 25.62 -3.25
N GLY A 387 8.27 26.72 -2.95
CA GLY A 387 7.74 27.88 -2.22
C GLY A 387 6.81 28.82 -3.01
N LEU A 388 5.99 28.29 -3.92
CA LEU A 388 4.99 29.08 -4.66
C LEU A 388 3.62 28.98 -3.96
N GLU A 389 2.83 30.06 -3.95
CA GLU A 389 1.43 29.99 -3.46
C GLU A 389 0.46 29.39 -4.48
N LYS A 390 0.82 29.45 -5.76
CA LYS A 390 0.10 28.86 -6.87
C LYS A 390 1.10 28.32 -7.89
N LEU A 391 0.91 27.07 -8.27
CA LEU A 391 1.63 26.42 -9.36
C LEU A 391 0.62 26.02 -10.42
N ALA A 392 0.77 26.57 -11.63
CA ALA A 392 0.06 26.08 -12.80
C ALA A 392 1.06 25.41 -13.76
N ILE A 393 0.67 24.24 -14.26
CA ILE A 393 1.41 23.49 -15.28
C ILE A 393 0.49 23.36 -16.47
N THR A 394 0.94 23.82 -17.63
CA THR A 394 0.26 23.58 -18.90
C THR A 394 0.87 22.33 -19.51
N GLY A 395 0.03 21.30 -19.64
CA GLY A 395 0.44 20.07 -20.27
C GLY A 395 0.62 20.29 -21.76
N ASP A 396 1.66 19.70 -22.35
CA ASP A 396 1.72 19.50 -23.79
C ASP A 396 0.44 18.78 -24.20
N THR A 397 -0.34 19.36 -25.12
CA THR A 397 -1.46 18.64 -25.73
C THR A 397 -0.92 17.38 -26.39
N GLN A 398 -0.98 16.25 -25.70
CA GLN A 398 -0.99 14.96 -26.37
C GLN A 398 -2.28 14.96 -27.19
N THR A 399 -2.13 15.05 -28.51
CA THR A 399 -3.20 14.67 -29.42
C THR A 399 -3.74 13.34 -28.91
N ALA A 400 -5.03 13.31 -28.54
CA ALA A 400 -5.69 12.08 -28.16
C ALA A 400 -5.30 11.00 -29.18
N PRO A 401 -4.96 9.76 -28.77
CA PRO A 401 -4.61 8.73 -29.73
C PRO A 401 -5.78 8.64 -30.70
N THR A 402 -5.61 9.22 -31.88
CA THR A 402 -6.63 9.19 -32.91
C THR A 402 -6.96 7.73 -33.06
N VAL A 403 -8.22 7.35 -32.79
CA VAL A 403 -8.70 6.01 -33.12
C VAL A 403 -8.52 5.93 -34.63
N LYS A 404 -7.39 5.35 -35.08
CA LYS A 404 -7.03 5.34 -36.49
C LYS A 404 -8.15 4.62 -37.21
N LYS A 405 -8.94 5.39 -37.95
CA LYS A 405 -10.15 4.90 -38.62
C LYS A 405 -9.76 3.69 -39.45
N ILE A 406 -10.41 2.55 -39.19
CA ILE A 406 -10.20 1.35 -39.99
C ILE A 406 -10.81 1.64 -41.37
N GLY A 407 -10.00 1.52 -42.41
CA GLY A 407 -10.45 1.74 -43.79
C GLY A 407 -11.58 0.79 -44.19
N THR A 408 -12.30 1.12 -45.25
CA THR A 408 -13.34 0.23 -45.78
C THR A 408 -12.69 -0.91 -46.57
N ALA A 409 -13.02 -2.16 -46.23
CA ALA A 409 -12.51 -3.30 -46.98
C ALA A 409 -13.13 -3.38 -48.39
N LYS A 410 -12.35 -3.84 -49.38
CA LYS A 410 -12.81 -4.06 -50.75
C LYS A 410 -12.63 -5.52 -51.14
N ILE A 411 -13.73 -6.21 -51.45
CA ILE A 411 -13.69 -7.57 -52.01
C ILE A 411 -13.09 -7.48 -53.41
N LYS A 412 -11.94 -8.12 -53.62
CA LYS A 412 -11.27 -8.20 -54.92
C LYS A 412 -11.88 -9.28 -55.80
N LYS A 413 -12.15 -10.45 -55.22
CA LYS A 413 -12.69 -11.61 -55.95
C LYS A 413 -13.63 -12.42 -55.08
N ALA A 414 -14.72 -12.90 -55.67
CA ALA A 414 -15.59 -13.91 -55.07
C ALA A 414 -15.96 -14.91 -56.17
N LYS A 415 -15.42 -16.13 -56.09
CA LYS A 415 -15.52 -17.15 -57.16
C LYS A 415 -16.20 -18.39 -56.62
N ASN A 416 -17.25 -18.87 -57.30
CA ASN A 416 -17.79 -20.21 -57.06
C ASN A 416 -16.81 -21.25 -57.60
N ASN A 417 -16.45 -22.20 -56.74
CA ASN A 417 -15.57 -23.32 -57.03
C ASN A 417 -16.38 -24.63 -57.04
N LYS A 418 -15.75 -25.73 -57.46
CA LYS A 418 -16.29 -27.08 -57.32
C LYS A 418 -16.64 -27.38 -55.84
N LYS A 419 -17.51 -28.36 -55.61
CA LYS A 419 -17.90 -28.87 -54.27
C LYS A 419 -18.67 -27.83 -53.44
N LYS A 420 -19.55 -27.05 -54.08
CA LYS A 420 -20.45 -26.09 -53.42
C LYS A 420 -19.68 -25.10 -52.53
N ALA A 421 -18.60 -24.56 -53.07
CA ALA A 421 -17.70 -23.67 -52.34
C ALA A 421 -17.57 -22.30 -53.02
N VAL A 422 -17.29 -21.26 -52.22
CA VAL A 422 -16.98 -19.92 -52.72
C VAL A 422 -15.71 -19.42 -52.04
N SER A 423 -14.69 -19.10 -52.84
CA SER A 423 -13.50 -18.41 -52.35
C SER A 423 -13.65 -16.90 -52.51
N VAL A 424 -13.40 -16.17 -51.42
CA VAL A 424 -13.49 -14.72 -51.35
C VAL A 424 -12.13 -14.16 -50.95
N THR A 425 -11.64 -13.17 -51.69
CA THR A 425 -10.40 -12.43 -51.39
C THR A 425 -10.68 -10.94 -51.33
N TRP A 426 -9.98 -10.23 -50.45
CA TRP A 426 -10.12 -8.78 -50.28
C TRP A 426 -8.76 -8.10 -50.13
N GLY A 427 -8.75 -6.77 -50.29
CA GLY A 427 -7.55 -5.97 -50.05
C GLY A 427 -7.20 -5.88 -48.57
N LYS A 428 -5.90 -5.72 -48.26
CA LYS A 428 -5.45 -5.35 -46.92
C LYS A 428 -6.02 -3.97 -46.59
N VAL A 429 -6.51 -3.80 -45.37
CA VAL A 429 -7.11 -2.57 -44.86
C VAL A 429 -6.17 -1.96 -43.83
N ASN A 430 -5.87 -0.68 -43.99
CA ASN A 430 -5.06 0.06 -43.03
C ASN A 430 -5.71 0.00 -41.64
N ASN A 431 -4.88 -0.26 -40.62
CA ASN A 431 -5.26 -0.35 -39.21
C ASN A 431 -6.13 -1.56 -38.81
N ALA A 432 -6.38 -2.52 -39.73
CA ALA A 432 -7.05 -3.79 -39.41
C ALA A 432 -6.05 -4.88 -39.02
N LYS A 433 -6.23 -5.51 -37.85
CA LYS A 433 -5.45 -6.70 -37.43
C LYS A 433 -6.11 -8.01 -37.90
N LYS A 434 -7.44 -8.01 -38.00
CA LYS A 434 -8.26 -9.15 -38.43
C LYS A 434 -9.41 -8.67 -39.31
N TYR A 435 -10.12 -9.61 -39.91
CA TYR A 435 -11.27 -9.37 -40.78
C TYR A 435 -12.44 -10.23 -40.37
N GLN A 436 -13.64 -9.66 -40.47
CA GLN A 436 -14.90 -10.39 -40.39
C GLN A 436 -15.50 -10.48 -41.79
N LEU A 437 -15.64 -11.69 -42.32
CA LEU A 437 -16.37 -11.98 -43.55
C LEU A 437 -17.75 -12.51 -43.20
N GLN A 438 -18.79 -11.84 -43.67
CA GLN A 438 -20.17 -12.27 -43.50
C GLN A 438 -20.76 -12.76 -44.82
N TYR A 439 -21.52 -13.85 -44.78
CA TYR A 439 -22.25 -14.38 -45.94
C TYR A 439 -23.68 -14.74 -45.60
N SER A 440 -24.60 -14.55 -46.55
CA SER A 440 -26.04 -14.77 -46.35
C SER A 440 -26.76 -15.07 -47.67
N LEU A 441 -27.93 -15.71 -47.60
CA LEU A 441 -28.88 -15.82 -48.72
C LEU A 441 -29.69 -14.52 -48.92
N ASN A 442 -29.57 -13.56 -48.00
CA ASN A 442 -30.26 -12.27 -48.07
C ASN A 442 -29.25 -11.12 -48.21
N LYS A 443 -29.49 -10.21 -49.17
CA LYS A 443 -28.60 -9.06 -49.46
C LYS A 443 -28.43 -8.10 -48.29
N LYS A 444 -29.44 -7.99 -47.40
CA LYS A 444 -29.42 -7.14 -46.20
C LYS A 444 -28.78 -7.82 -44.99
N PHE A 445 -28.37 -9.09 -45.11
CA PHE A 445 -27.76 -9.88 -44.03
C PHE A 445 -28.61 -9.94 -42.75
N ALA A 446 -29.94 -10.00 -42.90
CA ALA A 446 -30.86 -10.10 -41.77
C ALA A 446 -30.62 -11.38 -40.95
N ASN A 447 -30.84 -11.30 -39.63
CA ASN A 447 -30.61 -12.38 -38.67
C ASN A 447 -31.83 -13.31 -38.55
N ASN A 448 -32.28 -13.88 -39.67
CA ASN A 448 -33.32 -14.92 -39.67
C ASN A 448 -32.72 -16.27 -40.13
N LYS A 449 -33.11 -17.37 -39.47
CA LYS A 449 -32.65 -18.74 -39.77
C LYS A 449 -32.75 -19.07 -41.27
N LYS A 450 -33.79 -18.61 -41.97
CA LYS A 450 -33.98 -18.86 -43.42
C LYS A 450 -32.89 -18.23 -44.30
N TYR A 451 -32.27 -17.14 -43.85
CA TYR A 451 -31.23 -16.42 -44.59
C TYR A 451 -29.82 -16.99 -44.38
N LYS A 452 -29.63 -17.85 -43.38
CA LYS A 452 -28.35 -18.53 -43.10
C LYS A 452 -27.16 -17.56 -43.01
N THR A 453 -27.38 -16.39 -42.40
CA THR A 453 -26.35 -15.37 -42.19
C THR A 453 -25.30 -15.91 -41.23
N LYS A 454 -24.04 -15.95 -41.66
CA LYS A 454 -22.90 -16.42 -40.85
C LYS A 454 -21.72 -15.47 -41.00
N THR A 455 -20.95 -15.31 -39.92
CA THR A 455 -19.75 -14.47 -39.86
C THR A 455 -18.54 -15.34 -39.54
N ILE A 456 -17.44 -15.13 -40.25
CA ILE A 456 -16.16 -15.78 -40.03
C ILE A 456 -15.12 -14.71 -39.74
N THR A 457 -14.30 -14.94 -38.72
CA THR A 457 -13.20 -14.05 -38.36
C THR A 457 -11.88 -14.69 -38.78
N THR A 458 -11.00 -13.93 -39.44
CA THR A 458 -9.67 -14.41 -39.85
C THR A 458 -8.66 -13.28 -39.90
N ALA A 459 -7.38 -13.57 -39.64
CA ALA A 459 -6.28 -12.62 -39.87
C ALA A 459 -5.88 -12.54 -41.36
N LYS A 460 -6.26 -13.52 -42.18
CA LYS A 460 -5.91 -13.59 -43.61
C LYS A 460 -6.81 -12.69 -44.44
N THR A 461 -6.36 -12.29 -45.63
CA THR A 461 -7.15 -11.52 -46.61
C THR A 461 -7.93 -12.38 -47.60
N LYS A 462 -8.18 -13.65 -47.22
CA LYS A 462 -8.89 -14.64 -48.01
C LYS A 462 -9.64 -15.63 -47.12
N ALA A 463 -10.77 -16.12 -47.60
CA ALA A 463 -11.51 -17.21 -46.98
C ALA A 463 -12.19 -18.10 -48.02
N ASN A 464 -12.32 -19.39 -47.71
CA ASN A 464 -13.00 -20.36 -48.56
C ASN A 464 -14.22 -20.93 -47.83
N ILE A 465 -15.41 -20.59 -48.31
CA ILE A 465 -16.68 -20.99 -47.69
C ILE A 465 -17.17 -22.27 -48.37
N ARG A 466 -17.28 -23.36 -47.61
CA ARG A 466 -17.69 -24.68 -48.10
C ARG A 466 -19.11 -25.02 -47.66
N LYS A 467 -19.64 -26.15 -48.16
CA LYS A 467 -20.96 -26.70 -47.79
C LYS A 467 -22.13 -25.73 -48.07
N LEU A 468 -22.03 -24.95 -49.16
CA LEU A 468 -23.11 -24.06 -49.60
C LEU A 468 -24.21 -24.85 -50.33
N LYS A 469 -25.41 -24.27 -50.46
CA LYS A 469 -26.49 -24.88 -51.25
C LYS A 469 -26.30 -24.60 -52.75
N LYS A 470 -26.38 -25.65 -53.58
CA LYS A 470 -26.35 -25.54 -55.05
C LYS A 470 -27.60 -24.78 -55.54
N LYS A 471 -27.50 -24.11 -56.69
CA LYS A 471 -28.54 -23.27 -57.31
C LYS A 471 -29.05 -22.11 -56.42
N LYS A 472 -28.32 -21.75 -55.35
CA LYS A 472 -28.63 -20.61 -54.50
C LYS A 472 -27.65 -19.46 -54.70
N THR A 473 -28.16 -18.25 -54.53
CA THR A 473 -27.37 -17.01 -54.58
C THR A 473 -26.98 -16.60 -53.16
N TYR A 474 -25.69 -16.40 -52.94
CA TYR A 474 -25.13 -15.91 -51.68
C TYR A 474 -24.57 -14.50 -51.87
N TYR A 475 -24.70 -13.70 -50.81
CA TYR A 475 -24.19 -12.34 -50.69
C TYR A 475 -23.05 -12.35 -49.68
N PHE A 476 -21.96 -11.63 -49.97
CA PHE A 476 -20.75 -11.57 -49.16
C PHE A 476 -20.38 -10.11 -48.88
N ARG A 477 -19.99 -9.82 -47.64
CA ARG A 477 -19.39 -8.52 -47.24
C ARG A 477 -18.30 -8.75 -46.21
N VAL A 478 -17.28 -7.89 -46.20
CA VAL A 478 -16.14 -8.00 -45.27
C VAL A 478 -15.84 -6.66 -44.60
N ARG A 479 -15.37 -6.68 -43.36
CA ARG A 479 -14.88 -5.48 -42.64
C ARG A 479 -13.59 -5.77 -41.88
N GLY A 480 -12.76 -4.75 -41.68
CA GLY A 480 -11.58 -4.83 -40.82
C GLY A 480 -11.93 -4.68 -39.34
N VAL A 481 -11.14 -5.31 -38.46
CA VAL A 481 -11.30 -5.30 -37.00
C VAL A 481 -9.94 -5.15 -36.32
N ASN A 482 -9.88 -4.34 -35.27
CA ASN A 482 -8.71 -4.19 -34.40
C ASN A 482 -9.16 -3.95 -32.94
N GLY A 483 -9.12 -5.00 -32.12
CA GLY A 483 -9.67 -4.95 -30.75
C GLY A 483 -11.18 -4.67 -30.75
N LYS A 484 -11.61 -3.67 -29.96
CA LYS A 484 -13.01 -3.21 -29.92
C LYS A 484 -13.40 -2.33 -31.12
N ASN A 485 -12.43 -1.87 -31.93
CA ASN A 485 -12.69 -1.01 -33.10
C ASN A 485 -13.05 -1.85 -34.33
N VAL A 486 -14.17 -1.54 -34.98
CA VAL A 486 -14.67 -2.22 -36.18
C VAL A 486 -14.85 -1.24 -37.34
N GLY A 487 -14.42 -1.63 -38.53
CA GLY A 487 -14.56 -0.84 -39.76
C GLY A 487 -15.95 -0.96 -40.40
N LYS A 488 -16.22 -0.10 -41.39
CA LYS A 488 -17.43 -0.21 -42.23
C LYS A 488 -17.40 -1.50 -43.06
N TRP A 489 -18.58 -2.06 -43.31
CA TRP A 489 -18.73 -3.19 -44.23
C TRP A 489 -18.39 -2.78 -45.67
N SER A 490 -17.76 -3.68 -46.41
CA SER A 490 -17.55 -3.55 -47.85
C SER A 490 -18.87 -3.49 -48.61
N ALA A 491 -18.79 -3.03 -49.87
CA ALA A 491 -19.85 -3.30 -50.84
C ALA A 491 -20.15 -4.80 -50.90
N VAL A 492 -21.43 -5.13 -51.11
CA VAL A 492 -21.93 -6.51 -51.11
C VAL A 492 -21.62 -7.17 -52.45
N LYS A 493 -20.93 -8.32 -52.42
CA LYS A 493 -20.67 -9.14 -53.61
C LYS A 493 -21.65 -10.30 -53.69
N ARG A 494 -22.28 -10.47 -54.85
CA ARG A 494 -23.24 -11.54 -55.15
C ARG A 494 -22.55 -12.68 -55.91
N VAL A 495 -22.79 -13.94 -55.49
CA VAL A 495 -22.30 -15.14 -56.18
C VAL A 495 -23.40 -16.20 -56.22
N LYS A 496 -23.69 -16.73 -57.41
CA LYS A 496 -24.57 -17.90 -57.59
C LYS A 496 -23.73 -19.18 -57.51
N VAL A 497 -24.13 -20.13 -56.67
CA VAL A 497 -23.42 -21.40 -56.45
C VAL A 497 -23.95 -22.44 -57.42
N ASN A 498 -23.20 -22.73 -58.49
CA ASN A 498 -23.63 -23.63 -59.55
C ASN A 498 -22.84 -24.95 -59.57
N LYS A 499 -21.59 -24.94 -59.10
CA LYS A 499 -20.65 -26.07 -59.13
C LYS A 499 -20.19 -26.47 -57.72
#